data_AF-A0A6G1LSI1-F1
#
_entry.id   AF-A0A6G1LSI1-F1
#
_cell.length_a   1.000
_cell.length_b   1.000
_cell.length_c   1.000
_cell.angle_alpha   90.00
_cell.angle_beta   90.00
_cell.angle_gamma   90.00
#
_symmetry.space_group_name_H-M   'P 1'
#
loop_
_entity.id
_entity.type
_entity.pdbx_description
1 polymer ?
#
loop_
_entity_poly.entity_id
_entity_poly.type
_entity_poly.pdbx_seq_one_letter_code
_entity_poly.pdbx_strand_id
1 'polypeptide(L)'
;MSQDLPPSGGYGPIQYRRNLPPRGFRPSFYIFATLAICSWGFYRVIDGNQEKRELLREKRWARIHLTPVLQAEEDRDMVRRVWAGERREELLMQDVKDWKFGSVYNSNRFVRPTFVPTPSQVTAGRPPHVVRETGDN
;
A
#
# COMPACT_ATOMS: atom_id res chain seq x y z
N MET A 1 56.00 -13.43 -73.28
CA MET A 1 55.35 -13.21 -71.98
C MET A 1 55.09 -14.57 -71.36
N SER A 2 55.47 -14.77 -70.10
CA SER A 2 55.17 -16.02 -69.37
C SER A 2 53.68 -16.05 -69.04
N GLN A 3 52.99 -17.12 -69.43
CA GLN A 3 51.58 -17.33 -69.16
C GLN A 3 51.43 -17.90 -67.75
N ASP A 4 50.57 -17.29 -66.93
CA ASP A 4 50.33 -17.76 -65.57
C ASP A 4 49.39 -18.97 -65.60
N LEU A 5 49.93 -20.14 -65.22
CA LEU A 5 49.27 -21.43 -65.34
C LEU A 5 49.10 -22.05 -63.95
N PRO A 6 48.04 -22.86 -63.72
CA PRO A 6 47.90 -23.58 -62.47
C PRO A 6 49.07 -24.58 -62.29
N PRO A 7 49.42 -24.91 -61.04
CA PRO A 7 50.45 -25.92 -60.77
C PRO A 7 50.06 -27.26 -61.42
N SER A 8 51.05 -28.06 -61.83
CA SER A 8 50.82 -29.34 -62.54
C SER A 8 49.96 -30.35 -61.76
N GLY A 9 49.85 -30.20 -60.44
CA GLY A 9 48.99 -31.00 -59.55
C GLY A 9 47.63 -30.37 -59.19
N GLY A 10 47.30 -29.19 -59.74
CA GLY A 10 46.07 -28.46 -59.43
C GLY A 10 46.04 -27.80 -58.04
N TYR A 11 44.95 -27.10 -57.73
CA TYR A 11 44.72 -26.51 -56.40
C TYR A 11 44.05 -27.52 -55.46
N GLY A 12 44.32 -27.38 -54.17
CA GLY A 12 43.66 -28.17 -53.14
C GLY A 12 42.13 -27.96 -53.13
N PRO A 13 41.35 -28.94 -52.64
CA PRO A 13 39.90 -28.83 -52.62
C PRO A 13 39.44 -27.72 -51.68
N ILE A 14 38.72 -26.74 -52.23
CA ILE A 14 38.13 -25.64 -51.46
C ILE A 14 36.77 -26.08 -50.92
N GLN A 15 36.54 -25.93 -49.62
CA GLN A 15 35.25 -26.25 -49.02
C GLN A 15 34.21 -25.17 -49.40
N TYR A 16 33.40 -25.47 -50.40
CA TYR A 16 32.32 -24.58 -50.87
C TYR A 16 30.97 -24.81 -50.16
N ARG A 17 30.87 -25.87 -49.34
CA ARG A 17 29.63 -26.25 -48.64
C ARG A 17 29.55 -25.64 -47.25
N ARG A 18 28.32 -25.35 -46.81
CA ARG A 18 28.03 -24.83 -45.47
C ARG A 18 28.43 -25.84 -44.38
N ASN A 19 29.40 -25.46 -43.54
CA ASN A 19 29.87 -26.27 -42.41
C ASN A 19 29.34 -25.73 -41.07
N LEU A 20 28.04 -25.95 -40.80
CA LEU A 20 27.41 -25.58 -39.53
C LEU A 20 26.99 -26.84 -38.77
N PRO A 21 27.82 -27.33 -37.82
CA PRO A 21 27.41 -28.45 -36.98
C PRO A 21 26.32 -27.98 -36.01
N PRO A 22 25.19 -28.71 -35.88
CA PRO A 22 24.20 -28.41 -34.86
C PRO A 22 24.82 -28.63 -33.48
N ARG A 23 24.91 -27.55 -32.70
CA ARG A 23 25.45 -27.58 -31.32
C ARG A 23 24.31 -27.49 -30.32
N GLY A 24 24.46 -28.17 -29.19
CA GLY A 24 23.52 -28.14 -28.07
C GLY A 24 22.98 -29.52 -27.70
N PHE A 25 22.24 -29.57 -26.59
CA PHE A 25 21.56 -30.78 -26.15
C PHE A 25 20.23 -30.96 -26.89
N ARG A 26 19.64 -32.16 -26.80
CA ARG A 26 18.31 -32.40 -27.37
C ARG A 26 17.28 -31.50 -26.65
N PRO A 27 16.25 -30.99 -27.34
CA PRO A 27 15.25 -30.08 -26.75
C PRO A 27 14.61 -30.60 -25.45
N SER A 28 14.45 -31.91 -25.33
CA SER A 28 13.91 -32.56 -24.13
C SER A 28 14.71 -32.24 -22.86
N PHE A 29 16.05 -32.20 -22.94
CA PHE A 29 16.89 -31.90 -21.78
C PHE A 29 16.65 -30.49 -21.24
N TYR A 30 16.43 -29.52 -22.11
CA TYR A 30 16.12 -28.15 -21.69
C TYR A 30 14.77 -28.06 -20.99
N ILE A 31 13.77 -28.80 -21.48
CA ILE A 31 12.45 -28.87 -20.82
C ILE A 31 12.58 -29.50 -19.44
N PHE A 32 13.25 -30.64 -19.32
CA PHE A 32 13.45 -31.29 -18.02
C PHE A 32 14.24 -30.44 -17.04
N ALA A 33 15.31 -29.77 -17.50
CA ALA A 33 16.09 -28.87 -16.66
C ALA A 33 15.24 -27.69 -16.17
N THR A 34 14.44 -27.10 -17.05
CA THR A 34 13.56 -25.98 -16.69
C THR A 34 12.51 -26.40 -15.68
N LEU A 35 11.85 -27.55 -15.91
CA LEU A 35 10.86 -28.08 -14.97
C LEU A 35 11.48 -28.40 -13.62
N ALA A 36 12.66 -29.01 -13.57
CA ALA A 36 13.36 -29.30 -12.31
C ALA A 36 13.67 -28.03 -11.52
N ILE A 37 14.19 -26.98 -12.19
CA ILE A 37 14.48 -25.69 -11.56
C ILE A 37 13.19 -25.03 -11.05
N CYS A 38 12.13 -25.01 -11.86
CA CYS A 38 10.85 -24.44 -11.48
C CYS A 38 10.23 -25.19 -10.29
N SER A 39 10.18 -26.53 -10.34
CA SER A 39 9.66 -27.35 -9.25
C SER A 39 10.40 -27.09 -7.93
N TRP A 40 11.72 -26.98 -7.97
CA TRP A 40 12.52 -26.62 -6.80
C TRP A 40 12.24 -25.19 -6.30
N GLY A 41 12.12 -24.24 -7.22
CA GLY A 41 11.74 -22.86 -6.91
C GLY A 41 10.38 -22.78 -6.20
N PHE A 42 9.37 -23.47 -6.72
CA PHE A 42 8.05 -23.52 -6.09
C PHE A 42 8.07 -24.16 -4.71
N TYR A 43 8.86 -25.23 -4.52
CA TYR A 43 9.03 -25.84 -3.20
C TYR A 43 9.57 -24.83 -2.17
N ARG A 44 10.61 -24.06 -2.52
CA ARG A 44 11.17 -23.01 -1.64
C ARG A 44 10.20 -21.86 -1.40
N VAL A 45 9.41 -21.47 -2.39
CA VAL A 45 8.39 -20.42 -2.24
C VAL A 45 7.28 -20.86 -1.30
N ILE A 46 6.85 -22.13 -1.37
CA ILE A 46 5.84 -22.68 -0.47
C ILE A 46 6.30 -22.63 0.98
N ASP A 47 7.56 -22.97 1.24
CA ASP A 47 8.18 -22.90 2.57
C ASP A 47 8.18 -21.45 3.11
N GLY A 48 8.70 -20.50 2.32
CA GLY A 48 8.71 -19.08 2.71
C GLY A 48 7.32 -18.46 2.87
N ASN A 49 6.31 -18.96 2.15
CA ASN A 49 4.92 -18.52 2.31
C ASN A 49 4.30 -19.01 3.63
N GLN A 50 4.72 -20.15 4.15
CA GLN A 50 4.27 -20.63 5.46
C GLN A 50 4.84 -19.76 6.58
N GLU A 51 6.14 -19.44 6.53
CA GLU A 51 6.77 -18.53 7.47
C GLU A 51 6.09 -17.14 7.46
N LYS A 52 5.84 -16.57 6.27
CA LYS A 52 5.12 -15.30 6.14
C LYS A 52 3.72 -15.33 6.76
N ARG A 53 3.01 -16.46 6.68
CA ARG A 53 1.68 -16.60 7.30
C ARG A 53 1.79 -16.54 8.82
N GLU A 54 2.80 -17.16 9.41
CA GLU A 54 3.00 -17.10 10.86
C GLU A 54 3.40 -15.69 11.31
N LEU A 55 4.28 -14.99 10.58
CA LEU A 55 4.61 -13.58 10.85
C LEU A 55 3.37 -12.67 10.75
N LEU A 56 2.52 -12.89 9.74
CA LEU A 56 1.27 -12.14 9.58
C LEU A 56 0.27 -12.46 10.69
N ARG A 57 0.26 -13.70 11.17
CA ARG A 57 -0.55 -14.12 12.31
C ARG A 57 -0.07 -13.42 13.58
N GLU A 58 1.23 -13.43 13.88
CA GLU A 58 1.83 -12.71 15.00
C GLU A 58 1.46 -11.22 14.96
N LYS A 59 1.67 -10.56 13.81
CA LYS A 59 1.31 -9.16 13.59
C LYS A 59 -0.19 -8.90 13.82
N ARG A 60 -1.05 -9.83 13.40
CA ARG A 60 -2.50 -9.72 13.59
C ARG A 60 -2.88 -9.86 15.06
N TRP A 61 -2.28 -10.82 15.77
CA TRP A 61 -2.47 -10.97 17.21
C TRP A 61 -2.00 -9.74 17.98
N ALA A 62 -0.83 -9.19 17.66
CA ALA A 62 -0.35 -7.96 18.27
C ALA A 62 -1.36 -6.81 18.10
N ARG A 63 -1.94 -6.67 16.90
CA ARG A 63 -2.99 -5.68 16.64
C ARG A 63 -4.26 -5.93 17.46
N ILE A 64 -4.80 -7.15 17.46
CA ILE A 64 -6.03 -7.48 18.20
C ILE A 64 -5.92 -7.10 19.67
N HIS A 65 -4.75 -7.32 20.30
CA HIS A 65 -4.54 -6.97 21.69
C HIS A 65 -4.38 -5.46 21.94
N LEU A 66 -3.84 -4.71 20.96
CA LEU A 66 -3.65 -3.27 21.09
C LEU A 66 -4.89 -2.45 20.68
N THR A 67 -5.69 -2.95 19.74
CA THR A 67 -6.92 -2.31 19.24
C THR A 67 -7.85 -1.79 20.35
N PRO A 68 -8.19 -2.54 21.42
CA PRO A 68 -9.13 -2.03 22.42
C PRO A 68 -8.61 -0.79 23.17
N VAL A 69 -7.31 -0.71 23.46
CA VAL A 69 -6.72 0.46 24.14
C VAL A 69 -6.74 1.67 23.21
N LEU A 70 -6.31 1.50 21.96
CA LEU A 70 -6.32 2.58 20.97
C LEU A 70 -7.73 3.09 20.67
N GLN A 71 -8.70 2.17 20.54
CA GLN A 71 -10.10 2.52 20.32
C GLN A 71 -10.67 3.30 21.51
N ALA A 72 -10.34 2.89 22.75
CA ALA A 72 -10.80 3.60 23.94
C ALA A 72 -10.19 5.00 24.07
N GLU A 73 -8.94 5.20 23.65
CA GLU A 73 -8.32 6.52 23.57
C GLU A 73 -8.99 7.40 22.51
N GLU A 74 -9.21 6.86 21.31
CA GLU A 74 -9.90 7.57 20.24
C GLU A 74 -11.33 7.96 20.64
N ASP A 75 -12.09 7.04 21.24
CA ASP A 75 -13.46 7.29 21.66
C ASP A 75 -13.52 8.38 22.75
N ARG A 76 -12.56 8.42 23.69
CA ARG A 76 -12.45 9.52 24.69
C ARG A 76 -12.19 10.86 24.04
N ASP A 77 -11.26 10.93 23.09
CA ASP A 77 -10.93 12.17 22.39
C ASP A 77 -12.05 12.62 21.46
N MET A 78 -12.75 11.69 20.83
CA MET A 78 -13.94 11.98 20.03
C MET A 78 -15.03 12.61 20.89
N VAL A 79 -15.38 12.00 22.02
CA VAL A 79 -16.39 12.54 22.95
C VAL A 79 -16.03 13.96 23.40
N ARG A 80 -14.76 14.21 23.76
CA ARG A 80 -14.29 15.55 24.13
C ARG A 80 -14.50 16.57 23.01
N ARG A 81 -14.18 16.21 21.77
CA ARG A 81 -14.33 17.11 20.60
C ARG A 81 -15.79 17.39 20.27
N VAL A 82 -16.64 16.37 20.36
CA VAL A 82 -18.08 16.48 20.11
C VAL A 82 -18.72 17.39 21.14
N TRP A 83 -18.51 17.14 22.44
CA TRP A 83 -19.05 18.01 23.50
C TRP A 83 -18.55 19.44 23.42
N ALA A 84 -17.27 19.64 23.09
CA ALA A 84 -16.73 20.98 22.88
C ALA A 84 -17.29 21.66 21.61
N GLY A 85 -17.68 20.88 20.59
CA GLY A 85 -18.36 21.38 19.40
C GLY A 85 -19.80 21.80 19.70
N GLU A 86 -20.54 20.90 20.35
CA GLU A 86 -21.92 21.11 20.80
C GLU A 86 -22.03 22.35 21.69
N ARG A 87 -21.19 22.48 22.73
CA ARG A 87 -21.21 23.67 23.60
C ARG A 87 -20.89 24.97 22.84
N ARG A 88 -19.96 24.93 21.87
CA ARG A 88 -19.66 26.10 21.03
C ARG A 88 -20.82 26.47 20.13
N GLU A 89 -21.48 25.48 19.55
CA GLU A 89 -22.64 25.69 18.70
C GLU A 89 -23.82 26.29 19.49
N GLU A 90 -24.08 25.76 20.68
CA GLU A 90 -25.12 26.27 21.59
C GLU A 90 -24.90 27.76 21.92
N LEU A 91 -23.67 28.13 22.29
CA LEU A 91 -23.32 29.51 22.61
C LEU A 91 -23.39 30.45 21.39
N LEU A 92 -22.98 29.99 20.21
CA LEU A 92 -22.95 30.83 18.99
C LEU A 92 -24.33 30.99 18.35
N MET A 93 -25.22 30.00 18.50
CA MET A 93 -26.50 29.95 17.80
C MET A 93 -27.70 30.33 18.68
N GLN A 94 -27.47 30.77 19.92
CA GLN A 94 -28.52 31.18 20.86
C GLN A 94 -29.47 32.26 20.29
N ASP A 95 -28.95 33.18 19.48
CA ASP A 95 -29.68 34.35 18.99
C ASP A 95 -30.32 34.12 17.60
N VAL A 96 -30.10 32.94 17.00
CA VAL A 96 -30.56 32.63 15.64
C VAL A 96 -31.96 32.01 15.68
N LYS A 97 -32.92 32.70 15.06
CA LYS A 97 -34.30 32.22 14.95
C LYS A 97 -34.36 30.91 14.14
N ASP A 98 -35.16 29.95 14.63
CA ASP A 98 -35.41 28.63 14.03
C ASP A 98 -34.22 27.63 14.03
N TRP A 99 -33.12 27.94 14.75
CA TRP A 99 -32.05 26.96 14.98
C TRP A 99 -32.47 25.92 16.03
N LYS A 100 -32.29 24.63 15.70
CA LYS A 100 -32.53 23.52 16.64
C LYS A 100 -31.21 22.87 17.00
N PHE A 101 -30.79 23.05 18.24
CA PHE A 101 -29.63 22.36 18.79
C PHE A 101 -29.88 20.85 18.89
N GLY A 102 -28.93 20.05 18.40
CA GLY A 102 -28.97 18.59 18.50
C GLY A 102 -28.62 17.86 17.21
N SER A 103 -28.92 16.57 17.16
CA SER A 103 -28.65 15.72 15.99
C SER A 103 -29.48 16.14 14.77
N VAL A 104 -28.84 16.25 13.61
CA VAL A 104 -29.50 16.44 12.31
C VAL A 104 -30.27 15.19 11.88
N TYR A 105 -29.88 14.02 12.41
CA TYR A 105 -30.49 12.75 12.05
C TYR A 105 -31.76 12.48 12.86
N ASN A 106 -32.80 11.99 12.20
CA ASN A 106 -34.07 11.61 12.82
C ASN A 106 -34.00 10.33 13.69
N SER A 107 -32.82 9.72 13.84
CA SER A 107 -32.61 8.50 14.62
C SER A 107 -31.87 8.79 15.92
N ASN A 108 -32.20 8.05 16.97
CA ASN A 108 -31.49 8.12 18.27
C ASN A 108 -30.10 7.45 18.26
N ARG A 109 -29.57 7.10 17.08
CA ARG A 109 -28.24 6.49 16.93
C ARG A 109 -27.18 7.60 16.84
N PHE A 110 -26.11 7.46 17.60
CA PHE A 110 -24.93 8.31 17.44
C PHE A 110 -24.29 8.08 16.06
N VAL A 111 -24.08 9.17 15.32
CA VAL A 111 -23.39 9.18 14.02
C VAL A 111 -22.12 10.00 14.18
N ARG A 112 -20.98 9.43 13.78
CA ARG A 112 -19.70 10.13 13.83
C ARG A 112 -19.73 11.31 12.84
N PRO A 113 -19.30 12.52 13.25
CA PRO A 113 -19.25 13.66 12.35
C PRO A 113 -18.21 13.45 11.25
N THR A 114 -18.64 13.50 9.98
CA THR A 114 -17.76 13.29 8.82
C THR A 114 -16.89 14.52 8.52
N PHE A 115 -17.41 15.71 8.80
CA PHE A 115 -16.75 16.98 8.50
C PHE A 115 -16.51 17.77 9.77
N VAL A 116 -15.36 18.43 9.85
CA VAL A 116 -15.05 19.39 10.91
C VAL A 116 -15.06 20.78 10.28
N PRO A 117 -15.82 21.74 10.84
CA PRO A 117 -15.79 23.11 10.33
C PRO A 117 -14.40 23.70 10.56
N THR A 118 -13.66 23.91 9.48
CA THR A 118 -12.41 24.66 9.48
C THR A 118 -12.68 26.13 9.11
N PRO A 119 -11.98 27.09 9.73
CA PRO A 119 -12.15 28.50 9.37
C PRO A 119 -11.76 28.72 7.91
N SER A 120 -12.52 29.58 7.20
CA SER A 120 -12.29 29.92 5.80
C SER A 120 -11.01 30.73 5.57
N GLN A 121 -10.56 31.44 6.59
CA GLN A 121 -9.30 32.19 6.61
C GLN A 121 -8.46 31.65 7.78
N VAL A 122 -7.34 31.01 7.45
CA VAL A 122 -6.33 30.66 8.45
C VAL A 122 -5.56 31.94 8.76
N THR A 123 -5.88 32.62 9.87
CA THR A 123 -5.02 33.69 10.36
C THR A 123 -3.69 33.07 10.75
N ALA A 124 -2.70 33.16 9.87
CA ALA A 124 -1.36 32.64 10.09
C ALA A 124 -0.79 33.26 11.37
N GLY A 125 -0.65 32.46 12.43
CA GLY A 125 0.19 32.80 13.58
C GLY A 125 -0.45 32.88 14.97
N ARG A 126 -1.73 32.57 15.18
CA ARG A 126 -2.29 32.50 16.56
C ARG A 126 -2.92 31.13 16.84
N PRO A 127 -2.45 30.38 17.86
CA PRO A 127 -3.11 29.13 18.26
C PRO A 127 -4.55 29.40 18.73
N PRO A 128 -5.48 28.45 18.55
CA PRO A 128 -6.85 28.61 19.01
C PRO A 128 -6.84 28.88 20.52
N HIS A 129 -7.41 30.02 20.90
CA HIS A 129 -7.55 30.43 22.28
C HIS A 129 -8.59 29.51 22.93
N VAL A 130 -8.17 28.76 23.94
CA VAL A 130 -9.11 28.13 24.87
C VAL A 130 -9.77 29.28 25.62
N VAL A 131 -10.99 29.65 25.24
CA VAL A 131 -11.80 30.57 26.02
C VAL A 131 -12.07 29.87 27.35
N ARG A 132 -11.27 30.19 28.37
CA ARG A 132 -11.59 29.84 29.75
C ARG A 132 -12.80 30.70 30.10
N GLU A 133 -13.94 30.06 30.38
CA GLU A 133 -15.09 30.74 30.95
C GLU A 133 -14.67 31.33 32.29
N THR A 134 -14.39 32.64 32.32
CA THR A 134 -14.44 33.42 33.55
C THR A 134 -15.90 33.49 33.94
N GLY A 135 -16.31 32.64 34.88
CA GLY A 135 -17.58 32.79 35.56
C GLY A 135 -17.50 34.01 36.45
N ASP A 136 -18.19 35.07 36.06
CA ASP A 136 -18.61 36.12 36.96
C ASP A 136 -20.14 36.05 37.07
N ASN A 137 -20.62 36.11 38.31
CA ASN A 137 -22.03 36.08 38.73
C ASN A 137 -22.91 37.08 37.99
#